data_AF-A0A447P2J8-F1
#
_entry.id   AF-A0A447P2J8-F1
#
_cell.length_a   1.000
_cell.length_b   1.000
_cell.length_c   1.000
_cell.angle_alpha   90.00
_cell.angle_beta   90.00
_cell.angle_gamma   90.00
#
_symmetry.space_group_name_H-M   'P 1'
#
loop_
_entity.id
_entity.type
_entity.pdbx_description
1 polymer ?
#
loop_
_entity_poly.entity_id
_entity_poly.type
_entity_poly.pdbx_seq_one_letter_code
_entity_poly.pdbx_strand_id
1 'polypeptide(L)'
;MTITALTVSAQSNDAGKLISDLHPQLKGIVDLPLQPMSDVRDFSADVDVVFLATAHEVSHDLAPQFLQAGCVVFDLSGAFRVNDRAFYEKYYGFTHQYPELLEQAVYGLAEWNADKLNTANLIAVPGCYPTAAQLSLKPLIDGGLLESDAVAGN
;
A
#
# COMPACT_ATOMS: atom_id res chain seq x y z
N MET A 1 11.85 -13.34 -9.09
CA MET A 1 10.85 -13.10 -8.02
C MET A 1 9.80 -14.19 -8.16
N THR A 2 9.53 -14.93 -7.10
CA THR A 2 8.54 -16.03 -7.08
C THR A 2 7.49 -15.68 -6.04
N ILE A 3 6.21 -16.02 -6.30
CA ILE A 3 5.15 -15.81 -5.32
C ILE A 3 5.26 -16.91 -4.25
N THR A 4 5.62 -16.53 -3.03
CA THR A 4 5.74 -17.47 -1.90
C THR A 4 4.37 -17.83 -1.32
N ALA A 5 3.46 -16.85 -1.21
CA ALA A 5 2.12 -17.05 -0.69
C ALA A 5 1.14 -16.02 -1.25
N LEU A 6 -0.14 -16.40 -1.31
CA LEU A 6 -1.28 -15.49 -1.50
C LEU A 6 -2.16 -15.62 -0.28
N THR A 7 -2.34 -14.53 0.46
CA THR A 7 -3.06 -14.57 1.74
C THR A 7 -4.40 -13.86 1.66
N VAL A 8 -5.38 -14.39 2.39
CA VAL A 8 -6.67 -13.75 2.67
C VAL A 8 -6.85 -13.61 4.18
N SER A 9 -7.82 -12.82 4.63
CA SER A 9 -8.16 -12.75 6.06
C SER A 9 -8.48 -14.15 6.61
N ALA A 10 -8.15 -14.38 7.88
CA ALA A 10 -8.32 -15.68 8.54
C ALA A 10 -9.72 -16.29 8.39
N GLN A 11 -10.76 -15.46 8.25
CA GLN A 11 -12.17 -15.87 8.13
C GLN A 11 -12.75 -15.68 6.72
N SER A 12 -11.90 -15.52 5.70
CA SER A 12 -12.36 -15.33 4.33
C SER A 12 -13.12 -16.56 3.81
N ASN A 13 -14.28 -16.32 3.19
CA ASN A 13 -15.05 -17.35 2.48
C ASN A 13 -14.32 -17.90 1.23
N ASP A 14 -13.22 -17.26 0.83
CA ASP A 14 -12.39 -17.66 -0.29
C ASP A 14 -11.16 -18.47 0.11
N ALA A 15 -10.96 -18.71 1.42
CA ALA A 15 -9.87 -19.54 1.91
C ALA A 15 -9.87 -20.93 1.25
N GLY A 16 -8.71 -21.35 0.76
CA GLY A 16 -8.50 -22.62 0.07
C GLY A 16 -8.87 -22.65 -1.41
N LYS A 17 -9.60 -21.66 -1.94
CA LYS A 17 -9.84 -21.55 -3.39
C LYS A 17 -8.55 -21.21 -4.12
N LEU A 18 -8.45 -21.62 -5.37
CA LEU A 18 -7.35 -21.15 -6.22
C LEU A 18 -7.62 -19.69 -6.62
N ILE A 19 -6.56 -18.90 -6.77
CA ILE A 19 -6.70 -17.53 -7.29
C ILE A 19 -7.37 -17.52 -8.67
N SER A 20 -7.13 -18.54 -9.49
CA SER A 20 -7.73 -18.71 -10.81
C SER A 20 -9.21 -19.13 -10.77
N ASP A 21 -9.72 -19.66 -9.64
CA ASP A 21 -11.16 -19.92 -9.47
C ASP A 21 -11.94 -18.60 -9.37
N LEU A 22 -11.33 -17.59 -8.75
CA LEU A 22 -11.89 -16.24 -8.60
C LEU A 22 -11.56 -15.34 -9.79
N HIS A 23 -10.40 -15.57 -10.41
CA HIS A 23 -9.89 -14.81 -11.55
C HIS A 23 -9.54 -15.75 -12.71
N PRO A 24 -10.54 -16.23 -13.48
CA PRO A 24 -10.36 -17.27 -14.50
C PRO A 24 -9.35 -16.94 -15.60
N GLN A 25 -9.06 -15.65 -15.83
CA GLN A 25 -8.01 -15.22 -16.75
C GLN A 25 -6.60 -15.69 -16.35
N LEU A 26 -6.40 -16.13 -15.10
CA LEU A 26 -5.14 -16.64 -14.58
C LEU A 26 -4.99 -18.17 -14.68
N LYS A 27 -6.02 -18.89 -15.14
CA LYS A 27 -6.01 -20.36 -15.17
C LYS A 27 -4.86 -20.90 -16.02
N GLY A 28 -4.05 -21.79 -15.45
CA GLY A 28 -2.86 -22.36 -16.09
C GLY A 28 -1.65 -21.41 -16.10
N ILE A 29 -1.79 -20.20 -15.55
CA ILE A 29 -0.70 -19.23 -15.38
C ILE A 29 -0.34 -19.13 -13.88
N VAL A 30 -1.34 -18.89 -13.03
CA VAL A 30 -1.19 -18.87 -11.57
C VAL A 30 -2.38 -19.60 -10.94
N ASP A 31 -2.14 -20.81 -10.47
CA ASP A 31 -3.12 -21.67 -9.80
C ASP A 31 -2.72 -21.90 -8.33
N LEU A 32 -2.29 -20.83 -7.65
CA LEU A 32 -1.91 -20.88 -6.23
C LEU A 32 -3.16 -20.75 -5.34
N PRO A 33 -3.23 -21.50 -4.21
CA PRO A 33 -4.33 -21.41 -3.27
C PRO A 33 -4.27 -20.12 -2.44
N LEU A 34 -5.43 -19.58 -2.10
CA LEU A 34 -5.60 -18.49 -1.15
C LEU A 34 -5.51 -19.02 0.28
N GLN A 35 -4.47 -18.62 1.00
CA GLN A 35 -4.16 -19.09 2.34
C GLN A 35 -4.75 -18.13 3.40
N PRO A 36 -5.60 -18.60 4.32
CA PRO A 36 -6.07 -17.74 5.40
C PRO A 36 -4.91 -17.40 6.33
N MET A 37 -4.67 -16.11 6.56
CA MET A 37 -3.61 -15.62 7.44
C MET A 37 -4.22 -15.09 8.75
N SER A 38 -3.82 -15.70 9.86
CA SER A 38 -4.12 -15.23 11.23
C SER A 38 -2.92 -14.60 11.92
N ASP A 39 -1.70 -14.97 11.53
CA ASP A 39 -0.45 -14.50 12.10
C ASP A 39 0.55 -14.23 10.99
N VAL A 40 1.21 -13.07 11.04
CA VAL A 40 2.21 -12.65 10.05
C VAL A 40 3.43 -13.59 10.05
N ARG A 41 3.77 -14.15 11.22
CA ARG A 41 4.96 -15.01 11.38
C ARG A 41 4.90 -16.30 10.57
N ASP A 42 3.70 -16.76 10.24
CA ASP A 42 3.50 -17.96 9.42
C ASP A 42 3.88 -17.72 7.95
N PHE A 43 3.96 -16.46 7.52
CA PHE A 43 4.16 -16.07 6.12
C PHE A 43 5.33 -15.10 5.89
N SER A 44 6.00 -14.61 6.93
CA SER A 44 7.06 -13.61 6.79
C SER A 44 8.47 -14.20 6.61
N ALA A 45 8.68 -15.46 6.98
CA ALA A 45 9.98 -16.12 6.80
C ALA A 45 10.34 -16.25 5.32
N ASP A 46 11.57 -15.91 4.96
CA ASP A 46 12.11 -15.96 3.60
C ASP A 46 11.29 -15.14 2.57
N VAL A 47 10.60 -14.08 3.02
CA VAL A 47 9.89 -13.13 2.16
C VAL A 47 10.67 -11.82 2.04
N ASP A 48 11.12 -11.52 0.84
CA ASP A 48 11.81 -10.26 0.54
C ASP A 48 10.84 -9.06 0.46
N VAL A 49 9.66 -9.28 -0.16
CA VAL A 49 8.71 -8.21 -0.52
C VAL A 49 7.28 -8.63 -0.24
N VAL A 50 6.50 -7.71 0.34
CA VAL A 50 5.09 -7.87 0.66
C VAL A 50 4.26 -6.81 -0.05
N PHE A 51 3.16 -7.21 -0.69
CA PHE A 51 2.15 -6.32 -1.25
C PHE A 51 0.87 -6.40 -0.42
N LEU A 52 0.47 -5.31 0.22
CA LEU A 52 -0.76 -5.22 0.99
C LEU A 52 -1.87 -4.64 0.12
N ALA A 53 -2.58 -5.52 -0.59
CA ALA A 53 -3.79 -5.18 -1.36
C ALA A 53 -5.04 -5.20 -0.47
N THR A 54 -4.95 -4.56 0.70
CA THR A 54 -5.92 -4.64 1.80
C THR A 54 -6.57 -3.29 2.11
N ALA A 55 -7.63 -3.32 2.92
CA ALA A 55 -8.21 -2.10 3.49
C ALA A 55 -7.24 -1.43 4.47
N HIS A 56 -7.46 -0.15 4.75
CA HIS A 56 -6.52 0.69 5.51
C HIS A 56 -6.31 0.22 6.97
N GLU A 57 -7.34 -0.23 7.68
CA GLU A 57 -7.20 -0.76 9.04
C GLU A 57 -6.30 -2.01 9.05
N VAL A 58 -6.52 -2.92 8.10
CA VAL A 58 -5.72 -4.13 7.95
C VAL A 58 -4.27 -3.80 7.60
N SER A 59 -4.04 -2.89 6.65
CA SER A 59 -2.68 -2.48 6.30
C SER A 59 -1.96 -1.77 7.46
N HIS A 60 -2.67 -0.92 8.22
CA HIS A 60 -2.14 -0.26 9.40
C HIS A 60 -1.64 -1.28 10.44
N ASP A 61 -2.35 -2.39 10.60
CA ASP A 61 -1.98 -3.43 11.55
C ASP A 61 -0.87 -4.35 11.02
N LEU A 62 -0.88 -4.69 9.73
CA LEU A 62 0.04 -5.67 9.14
C LEU A 62 1.39 -5.09 8.70
N ALA A 63 1.43 -3.89 8.12
CA ALA A 63 2.67 -3.31 7.60
C ALA A 63 3.79 -3.24 8.65
N PRO A 64 3.56 -2.77 9.89
CA PRO A 64 4.60 -2.74 10.93
C PRO A 64 5.16 -4.13 11.25
N GLN A 65 4.31 -5.17 11.24
CA GLN A 65 4.71 -6.54 11.55
C GLN A 65 5.60 -7.13 10.46
N PHE A 66 5.27 -6.91 9.18
CA PHE A 66 6.12 -7.34 8.06
C PHE A 66 7.44 -6.57 7.99
N LEU A 67 7.42 -5.26 8.27
CA LEU A 67 8.65 -4.46 8.38
C LEU A 67 9.55 -4.98 9.50
N GLN A 68 8.96 -5.30 10.67
CA GLN A 68 9.70 -5.87 11.80
C GLN A 68 10.31 -7.25 11.45
N ALA A 69 9.65 -8.02 10.59
CA ALA A 69 10.17 -9.29 10.07
C ALA A 69 11.26 -9.12 8.99
N GLY A 70 11.59 -7.89 8.59
CA GLY A 70 12.64 -7.58 7.63
C GLY A 70 12.18 -7.50 6.17
N CYS A 71 10.87 -7.55 5.90
CA CYS A 71 10.32 -7.44 4.55
C CYS A 71 10.29 -5.97 4.07
N VAL A 72 10.42 -5.77 2.76
CA VAL A 72 10.00 -4.51 2.12
C VAL A 72 8.49 -4.56 1.88
N VAL A 73 7.76 -3.53 2.30
CA VAL A 73 6.30 -3.46 2.24
C VAL A 73 5.84 -2.40 1.24
N PHE A 74 5.06 -2.84 0.25
CA PHE A 74 4.27 -1.99 -0.64
C PHE A 74 2.81 -2.03 -0.19
N ASP A 75 2.34 -0.96 0.44
CA ASP A 75 0.95 -0.81 0.88
C ASP A 75 0.12 -0.10 -0.18
N LEU A 76 -0.92 -0.77 -0.69
CA LEU A 76 -1.85 -0.20 -1.67
C LEU A 76 -3.04 0.51 -1.00
N SER A 77 -3.15 0.41 0.32
CA SER A 77 -4.18 1.10 1.11
C SER A 77 -3.87 2.60 1.30
N GLY A 78 -4.71 3.27 2.08
CA GLY A 78 -4.50 4.67 2.47
C GLY A 78 -3.65 4.87 3.73
N ALA A 79 -3.28 3.80 4.45
CA ALA A 79 -2.86 3.85 5.85
C ALA A 79 -1.58 4.66 6.11
N PHE A 80 -0.66 4.74 5.14
CA PHE A 80 0.65 5.40 5.32
C PHE A 80 0.92 6.51 4.29
N ARG A 81 -0.10 6.97 3.56
CA ARG A 81 0.08 7.90 2.42
C ARG A 81 0.44 9.33 2.81
N VAL A 82 -0.04 9.78 3.98
CA VAL A 82 0.06 11.18 4.42
C VAL A 82 0.75 11.22 5.78
N ASN A 83 1.80 12.02 5.90
CA ASN A 83 2.49 12.24 7.17
C ASN A 83 1.79 13.30 8.02
N ASP A 84 0.56 12.99 8.44
CA ASP A 84 -0.24 13.79 9.36
C ASP A 84 -1.23 12.88 10.09
N ARG A 85 -1.18 12.85 11.41
CA ARG A 85 -2.11 12.04 12.22
C ARG A 85 -3.56 12.56 12.14
N ALA A 86 -3.75 13.88 12.07
CA ALA A 86 -5.08 14.48 12.01
C ALA A 86 -5.82 14.13 10.71
N PHE A 87 -5.07 13.85 9.64
CA PHE A 87 -5.62 13.36 8.38
C PHE A 87 -6.37 12.02 8.56
N TYR A 88 -5.80 11.07 9.30
CA TYR A 88 -6.43 9.75 9.52
C TYR A 88 -7.67 9.84 10.40
N GLU A 89 -7.64 10.65 11.45
CA GLU A 89 -8.82 10.90 12.28
C GLU A 89 -9.99 11.46 11.45
N LYS A 90 -9.70 12.44 10.59
CA LYS A 90 -10.70 13.14 9.82
C LYS A 90 -11.26 12.33 8.64
N TYR A 91 -10.39 11.65 7.89
CA TYR A 91 -10.75 11.05 6.61
C TYR A 91 -10.86 9.52 6.65
N TYR A 92 -10.29 8.87 7.66
CA TYR A 92 -10.30 7.42 7.82
C TYR A 92 -10.95 6.95 9.13
N GLY A 93 -11.18 7.83 10.10
CA GLY A 93 -11.93 7.52 11.32
C GLY A 93 -11.15 6.72 12.37
N PHE A 94 -9.81 6.75 12.32
CA PHE A 94 -8.97 6.08 13.31
C PHE A 94 -7.74 6.93 13.71
N THR A 95 -7.27 6.71 14.94
CA THR A 95 -6.01 7.27 15.43
C THR A 95 -4.83 6.45 14.91
N HIS A 96 -3.96 7.05 14.10
CA HIS A 96 -2.78 6.37 13.58
C HIS A 96 -1.72 6.11 14.69
N GLN A 97 -1.34 4.84 14.88
CA GLN A 97 -0.48 4.43 16.00
C GLN A 97 1.02 4.53 15.72
N TYR A 98 1.43 4.60 14.45
CA TYR A 98 2.84 4.53 14.03
C TYR A 98 3.34 5.84 13.39
N PRO A 99 3.59 6.91 14.16
CA PRO A 99 4.07 8.20 13.63
C PRO A 99 5.42 8.07 12.91
N GLU A 100 6.31 7.25 13.44
CA GLU A 100 7.63 7.00 12.86
C GLU A 100 7.51 6.33 11.48
N LEU A 101 6.51 5.48 11.28
CA LEU A 101 6.25 4.86 9.98
C LEU A 101 5.61 5.86 9.00
N LEU A 102 4.81 6.82 9.47
CA LEU A 102 4.33 7.92 8.62
C LEU A 102 5.48 8.80 8.12
N GLU A 103 6.49 9.03 8.95
CA GLU A 103 7.69 9.78 8.56
C GLU A 103 8.60 8.99 7.61
N GLN A 104 8.71 7.67 7.81
CA GLN A 104 9.56 6.78 7.01
C GLN A 104 8.91 6.39 5.67
N ALA A 105 7.58 6.33 5.60
CA ALA A 105 6.87 5.90 4.39
C ALA A 105 7.21 6.82 3.21
N VAL A 106 7.62 6.22 2.10
CA VAL A 106 7.80 6.94 0.84
C VAL A 106 6.52 6.87 0.03
N TYR A 107 5.99 8.02 -0.33
CA TYR A 107 4.82 8.10 -1.21
C TYR A 107 5.20 7.61 -2.62
N GLY A 108 4.58 6.51 -3.05
CA GLY A 108 4.97 5.72 -4.22
C GLY A 108 4.60 6.33 -5.58
N LEU A 109 4.56 7.66 -5.71
CA LEU A 109 4.40 8.31 -7.00
C LEU A 109 5.76 8.29 -7.73
N ALA A 110 5.98 7.25 -8.53
CA ALA A 110 7.29 6.81 -8.99
C ALA A 110 8.06 7.88 -9.78
N GLU A 111 7.39 8.60 -10.68
CA GLU A 111 7.99 9.64 -11.52
C GLU A 111 8.60 10.79 -10.70
N TRP A 112 8.16 10.96 -9.45
CA TRP A 112 8.51 12.10 -8.60
C TRP A 112 9.28 11.72 -7.33
N ASN A 113 9.43 10.44 -7.03
CA ASN A 113 10.05 9.96 -5.79
C ASN A 113 11.13 8.89 -6.01
N ALA A 114 11.66 8.75 -7.23
CA ALA A 114 12.63 7.71 -7.59
C ALA A 114 13.81 7.59 -6.60
N ASP A 115 14.43 8.71 -6.20
CA ASP A 115 15.58 8.70 -5.29
C ASP A 115 15.24 8.14 -3.90
N LYS A 116 14.08 8.52 -3.35
CA LYS A 116 13.62 8.03 -2.04
C LYS A 116 13.19 6.57 -2.11
N LEU A 117 12.58 6.16 -3.22
CA LEU A 117 12.11 4.79 -3.44
C LEU A 117 13.27 3.77 -3.48
N ASN A 118 14.45 4.17 -3.94
CA ASN A 118 15.63 3.28 -4.01
C ASN A 118 16.06 2.70 -2.65
N THR A 119 15.71 3.35 -1.55
CA THR A 119 16.09 2.93 -0.19
C THR A 119 14.88 2.72 0.73
N ALA A 120 13.66 2.75 0.18
CA ALA A 120 12.45 2.66 0.97
C ALA A 120 12.12 1.21 1.35
N ASN A 121 11.86 0.97 2.64
CA ASN A 121 11.32 -0.30 3.10
C ASN A 121 9.80 -0.27 3.25
N LEU A 122 9.20 0.91 3.38
CA LEU A 122 7.75 1.11 3.39
C LEU A 122 7.37 2.07 2.26
N ILE A 123 6.61 1.57 1.29
CA ILE A 123 6.12 2.32 0.15
C ILE A 123 4.60 2.43 0.25
N ALA A 124 4.09 3.64 0.43
CA ALA A 124 2.66 3.93 0.41
C ALA A 124 2.24 4.23 -1.03
N VAL A 125 1.70 3.23 -1.73
CA VAL A 125 1.31 3.34 -3.14
C VAL A 125 0.13 4.34 -3.25
N PRO A 126 0.22 5.36 -4.14
CA PRO A 126 -0.82 6.35 -4.30
C PRO A 126 -2.18 5.76 -4.68
N GLY A 127 -3.26 6.48 -4.35
CA GLY A 127 -4.58 6.13 -4.84
C GLY A 127 -4.68 6.31 -6.36
N CYS A 128 -5.62 5.61 -7.00
CA CYS A 128 -5.82 5.68 -8.45
C CYS A 128 -6.11 7.11 -8.95
N TYR A 129 -7.05 7.84 -8.32
CA TYR A 129 -7.34 9.24 -8.67
C TYR A 129 -6.19 10.20 -8.32
N PRO A 130 -5.59 10.15 -7.10
CA PRO A 130 -4.41 10.96 -6.78
C PRO A 130 -3.26 10.78 -7.77
N THR A 131 -3.04 9.58 -8.30
CA THR A 131 -1.99 9.33 -9.29
C THR A 131 -2.20 10.20 -10.54
N ALA A 132 -3.35 10.06 -11.20
CA ALA A 132 -3.64 10.81 -12.42
C ALA A 132 -3.67 12.33 -12.17
N ALA A 133 -4.27 12.76 -11.06
CA ALA A 133 -4.36 14.17 -10.69
C ALA A 133 -2.97 14.79 -10.47
N GLN A 134 -2.09 14.13 -9.71
CA GLN A 134 -0.76 14.64 -9.42
C GLN A 134 0.15 14.59 -10.64
N LEU A 135 0.11 13.53 -11.44
CA LEU A 135 0.88 13.48 -12.69
C LEU A 135 0.51 14.62 -13.64
N SER A 136 -0.76 15.03 -13.64
CA SER A 136 -1.24 16.13 -14.48
C SER A 136 -0.88 17.51 -13.90
N LEU A 137 -1.06 17.70 -12.59
CA LEU A 137 -1.00 19.03 -11.96
C LEU A 137 0.37 19.38 -11.39
N LYS A 138 1.11 18.42 -10.83
CA LYS A 138 2.40 18.68 -10.17
C LYS A 138 3.41 19.44 -11.05
N PRO A 139 3.67 19.06 -12.32
CA PRO A 139 4.62 19.82 -13.14
C PRO A 139 4.13 21.24 -13.47
N LEU A 140 2.80 21.44 -13.55
CA LEU A 140 2.21 22.76 -13.80
C LEU A 140 2.32 23.66 -12.56
N ILE A 141 2.07 23.10 -11.37
CA ILE A 141 2.21 23.80 -10.09
C ILE A 141 3.68 24.15 -9.83
N ASP A 142 4.59 23.17 -9.92
CA ASP A 142 6.02 23.37 -9.66
C ASP A 142 6.66 24.35 -10.67
N GLY A 143 6.13 24.39 -11.90
CA GLY A 143 6.53 25.33 -12.94
C GLY A 143 5.87 26.72 -12.86
N GLY A 144 4.97 26.96 -11.90
CA GLY A 144 4.27 28.23 -11.74
C GLY A 144 3.35 28.58 -12.92
N LEU A 145 2.79 27.58 -13.60
CA LEU A 145 1.97 27.74 -14.82
C LEU A 145 0.46 27.82 -14.54
N LEU A 146 0.05 27.71 -13.26
CA LEU A 146 -1.34 27.83 -12.84
C LEU A 146 -1.57 29.17 -12.16
N GLU A 147 -2.73 29.77 -12.41
CA GLU A 147 -3.17 30.93 -11.63
C GLU A 147 -3.42 30.52 -10.18
N SER A 148 -2.87 31.31 -9.25
CA SER A 148 -2.81 31.02 -7.82
C SER A 148 -4.17 30.81 -7.13
N ASP A 149 -5.27 31.20 -7.78
CA ASP A 149 -6.63 31.18 -7.22
C ASP A 149 -7.46 29.96 -7.68
N ALA A 150 -6.96 29.12 -8.60
CA ALA A 150 -7.74 28.01 -9.17
C ALA A 150 -7.60 26.67 -8.40
N VAL A 151 -6.60 26.53 -7.52
CA VAL A 151 -6.29 25.25 -6.82
C VAL A 151 -6.41 25.36 -5.29
N ALA A 152 -6.47 26.57 -4.75
CA ALA A 152 -6.83 26.80 -3.35
C ALA A 152 -8.35 27.02 -3.26
N GLY A 153 -9.10 25.95 -3.00
CA GLY A 153 -10.50 26.09 -2.62
C GLY A 153 -10.62 26.96 -1.35
N ASN A 154 -11.33 28.09 -1.47
CA ASN A 154 -12.10 28.66 -0.36
C ASN A 154 -13.32 27.78 -0.09
#